data_AF-A0A0H5QND9-F1
#
_entry.id   AF-A0A0H5QND9-F1
#
_cell.length_a   1.000
_cell.length_b   1.000
_cell.length_c   1.000
_cell.angle_alpha   90.00
_cell.angle_beta   90.00
_cell.angle_gamma   90.00
#
_symmetry.space_group_name_H-M   'P 1'
#
loop_
_entity.id
_entity.type
_entity.pdbx_description
1 polymer ?
#
loop_
_entity_poly.entity_id
_entity_poly.type
_entity_poly.pdbx_seq_one_letter_code
_entity_poly.pdbx_strand_id
1 'polypeptide(L)' 'MMLDPDSTLMVHYLCRGCGMSATMVNTPTGQRAWSDHMDSHEDHSMYDQWIWYVVPLPLEVDL' A
#
# COMPACT_ATOMS: atom_id res chain seq x y z
N MET A 1 -0.45 15.74 14.99
CA MET A 1 0.78 14.91 15.02
C MET A 1 1.60 15.32 13.81
N MET A 2 2.80 15.88 13.99
CA MET A 2 3.71 16.05 12.86
C MET A 2 4.23 14.66 12.49
N LEU A 3 4.02 14.24 11.24
CA LEU A 3 4.64 13.04 10.71
C LEU A 3 6.12 13.32 10.49
N ASP A 4 6.97 12.37 10.86
CA ASP A 4 8.40 12.42 10.54
C ASP A 4 8.55 12.57 9.02
N PRO A 5 9.33 13.55 8.51
CA PRO A 5 9.47 13.81 7.08
C PRO A 5 10.03 12.62 6.29
N ASP A 6 10.72 11.69 6.95
CA ASP A 6 11.28 10.49 6.35
C ASP A 6 10.31 9.29 6.42
N SER A 7 9.11 9.48 6.99
CA SER A 7 8.06 8.45 6.98
C SER A 7 7.55 8.20 5.57
N THR A 8 7.46 6.93 5.20
CA THR A 8 6.88 6.51 3.92
C THR A 8 5.46 5.99 4.13
N LEU A 9 4.48 6.55 3.42
CA LEU A 9 3.12 6.02 3.40
C LEU A 9 3.07 4.77 2.52
N MET A 10 2.69 3.65 3.11
CA MET A 10 2.56 2.35 2.44
C MET A 10 1.08 1.94 2.36
N VAL A 11 0.77 1.10 1.38
CA VAL A 11 -0.55 0.48 1.21
C VAL A 11 -0.40 -1.02 0.94
N HIS A 12 -1.27 -1.82 1.55
CA HIS A 12 -1.50 -3.21 1.19
C HIS A 12 -2.86 -3.31 0.51
N TYR A 13 -2.91 -3.97 -0.64
CA TYR A 13 -4.12 -4.30 -1.37
C TYR A 13 -4.33 -5.81 -1.36
N LEU A 14 -5.57 -6.24 -1.15
CA LEU A 14 -6.00 -7.64 -1.27
C LEU A 14 -7.25 -7.70 -2.15
N CYS A 15 -7.20 -8.44 -3.24
CA CYS A 15 -8.37 -8.77 -4.05
C CYS A 15 -8.91 -10.14 -3.61
N ARG A 16 -10.14 -10.16 -3.12
CA ARG A 16 -10.87 -11.38 -2.73
C ARG A 16 -11.38 -12.17 -3.94
N GLY A 17 -11.49 -11.52 -5.11
CA GLY A 17 -11.94 -12.16 -6.35
C GLY A 17 -10.94 -13.18 -6.90
N CYS A 18 -9.66 -12.79 -7.03
CA CYS A 18 -8.60 -13.68 -7.57
C CYS A 18 -7.48 -14.02 -6.58
N GLY A 19 -7.54 -13.51 -5.34
CA GLY A 19 -6.51 -13.75 -4.33
C GLY A 19 -5.21 -12.96 -4.55
N MET A 20 -5.16 -12.03 -5.51
CA MET A 20 -4.00 -11.18 -5.73
C MET A 20 -3.81 -10.21 -4.56
N SER A 21 -2.57 -10.07 -4.10
CA SER A 21 -2.20 -9.10 -3.06
C SER A 21 -0.97 -8.30 -3.47
N ALA A 22 -0.89 -7.04 -3.08
CA ALA A 22 0.25 -6.18 -3.33
C ALA A 22 0.56 -5.28 -2.12
N THR A 23 1.83 -5.15 -1.75
CA THR A 23 2.31 -4.17 -0.77
C THR A 23 3.22 -3.18 -1.48
N MET A 24 2.91 -1.89 -1.38
CA MET A 24 3.61 -0.86 -2.16
C MET A 24 3.62 0.50 -1.46
N VAL A 25 4.48 1.41 -1.93
CA VAL A 25 4.43 2.83 -1.56
C VAL A 25 3.13 3.42 -2.10
N ASN A 26 2.39 4.13 -1.24
CA ASN A 26 1.11 4.74 -1.58
C ASN A 26 1.32 5.98 -2.45
N THR A 27 1.45 5.75 -3.75
CA THR A 27 1.61 6.79 -4.78
C THR A 27 0.38 6.83 -5.70
N PRO A 28 0.10 7.96 -6.38
CA PRO A 28 -0.97 8.02 -7.37
C PRO A 28 -0.86 6.96 -8.48
N THR A 29 0.37 6.67 -8.93
CA THR A 29 0.62 5.61 -9.92
C THR A 29 0.29 4.23 -9.36
N GLY A 30 0.60 3.97 -8.10
CA GLY A 30 0.25 2.71 -7.44
C GLY A 30 -1.25 2.51 -7.27
N GLN A 31 -1.96 3.57 -6.89
CA GLN A 31 -3.43 3.56 -6.82
C GLN A 31 -4.05 3.29 -8.19
N ARG A 32 -3.51 3.90 -9.26
CA ARG A 32 -3.96 3.62 -10.64
C ARG A 32 -3.71 2.17 -11.04
N ALA A 33 -2.53 1.62 -10.77
CA ALA A 33 -2.25 0.22 -11.08
C ALA A 33 -3.21 -0.75 -10.35
N TRP A 34 -3.60 -0.45 -9.11
CA TRP A 34 -4.63 -1.22 -8.42
C TRP A 34 -6.03 -1.03 -9.02
N SER A 35 -6.39 0.20 -9.42
CA SER A 35 -7.64 0.47 -10.14
C SER A 35 -7.72 -0.32 -11.46
N ASP A 36 -6.65 -0.30 -12.26
CA ASP A 36 -6.56 -1.05 -13.52
C ASP A 36 -6.70 -2.57 -13.29
N HIS A 37 -6.19 -3.08 -12.17
CA HIS A 37 -6.45 -4.45 -11.74
C HIS A 37 -7.93 -4.68 -11.41
N MET A 38 -8.56 -3.79 -10.64
CA MET A 38 -9.96 -3.93 -10.23
C MET A 38 -10.93 -3.86 -11.41
N ASP A 39 -10.61 -3.09 -12.45
CA ASP A 39 -11.38 -3.02 -13.70
C ASP A 39 -11.41 -4.37 -14.48
N SER A 40 -10.58 -5.34 -14.10
CA SER A 40 -10.65 -6.71 -14.65
C SER A 40 -11.67 -7.62 -13.95
N HIS A 41 -12.33 -7.13 -12.89
CA HIS A 41 -13.35 -7.86 -12.13
C HIS A 41 -14.74 -7.26 -12.33
N GLU A 42 -15.79 -8.09 -12.29
CA GLU A 42 -17.18 -7.59 -12.36
C GLU A 42 -17.62 -6.87 -11.07
N ASP A 43 -17.09 -7.30 -9.92
CA ASP A 43 -17.42 -6.75 -8.61
C ASP A 43 -16.24 -5.96 -8.02
N HIS A 44 -16.35 -4.64 -8.08
CA HIS A 44 -15.33 -3.72 -7.55
C HIS A 44 -15.33 -3.63 -6.01
N SER A 45 -16.26 -4.29 -5.31
CA SER A 45 -16.28 -4.35 -3.83
C SER A 45 -15.43 -5.49 -3.26
N MET A 46 -14.87 -6.33 -4.13
CA MET A 46 -14.10 -7.51 -3.77
C MET A 46 -12.64 -7.19 -3.41
N TYR A 47 -12.37 -6.07 -2.76
CA TYR A 47 -11.04 -5.75 -2.26
C TYR A 47 -11.05 -5.18 -0.84
N ASP A 48 -9.92 -5.40 -0.16
CA ASP A 48 -9.59 -4.79 1.12
C ASP A 48 -8.29 -3.99 0.96
N GLN A 49 -8.15 -2.91 1.73
CA GLN A 49 -6.92 -2.12 1.76
C GLN A 49 -6.54 -1.72 3.19
N TRP A 50 -5.23 -1.65 3.44
CA TRP A 50 -4.66 -1.18 4.70
C TRP A 50 -3.58 -0.17 4.39
N ILE A 51 -3.61 0.97 5.08
CA ILE A 51 -2.67 2.07 4.87
C ILE A 51 -1.94 2.31 6.20
N TRP A 52 -0.62 2.38 6.16
CA TRP A 52 0.20 2.67 7.33
C TRP A 52 1.41 3.51 6.96
N TYR A 53 1.93 4.26 7.93
CA TYR A 53 3.23 4.91 7.80
C TYR A 53 4.32 3.95 8.24
N VAL A 54 5.34 3.77 7.42
CA VAL A 54 6.61 3.18 7.83
C VAL A 54 7.49 4.31 8.35
N VAL A 55 7.82 4.24 9.63
CA VAL A 55 8.73 5.17 10.29
C VAL A 55 10.16 4.66 10.19
N PRO A 56 11.15 5.52 9.94
CA PRO A 56 12.55 5.11 10.02
C PRO A 56 12.86 4.62 11.44
N LEU A 57 13.56 3.48 11.54
CA LEU A 57 14.17 3.10 12.80
C LEU A 57 15.52 3.81 12.91
N PRO A 58 15.92 4.30 14.10
CA PRO A 58 17.30 4.72 14.30
C PRO A 58 18.20 3.51 14.01
N LEU A 59 19.02 3.62 12.97
CA LEU A 59 20.08 2.64 12.73
C LEU A 59 21.11 2.83 13.85
N GLU A 60 21.04 2.01 14.89
CA GLU A 60 22.20 1.79 15.76
C GLU A 60 23.24 1.06 14.94
N VAL A 61 24.10 1.84 14.28
CA VAL A 61 25.29 1.34 13.61
C VAL A 61 26.31 1.07 14.72
N ASP A 62 26.17 -0.05 15.43
CA ASP A 62 27.26 -0.63 16.22
C ASP A 62 28.26 -1.23 15.22
N LEU A 63 29.19 -0.40 14.73
CA LEU A 63 30.37 -0.82 13.97
C LEU A 63 31.59 -0.95 14.88
#